data_AF-A0AAV5VF73-F1
#
_entry.id   AF-A0AAV5VF73-F1
#
_cell.length_a   1.000
_cell.length_b   1.000
_cell.length_c   1.000
_cell.angle_alpha   90.00
_cell.angle_beta   90.00
_cell.angle_gamma   90.00
#
_symmetry.space_group_name_H-M   'P 1'
#
loop_
_entity.id
_entity.type
_entity.pdbx_description
1 polymer ?
#
loop_
_entity_poly.entity_id
_entity_poly.type
_entity_poly.pdbx_seq_one_letter_code
_entity_poly.pdbx_strand_id
1 'polypeptide(L)' 'DNQSMNVELFEAWRKKVFHFSLSDQMGTLVSRALELMMGVVINGDNVSNAEHFVRSLESEHKLAMERDPQ' A
#
# COMPACT_ATOMS: atom_id res chain seq x y z
N ASP A 1 9.49 18.29 -15.79
CA ASP A 1 9.11 18.17 -14.36
C ASP A 1 8.01 17.14 -14.07
N ASN A 2 8.03 15.96 -14.69
CA ASN A 2 7.06 14.89 -14.39
C ASN A 2 7.30 14.18 -13.04
N GLN A 3 8.52 14.23 -12.52
CA GLN A 3 8.89 13.55 -11.28
C GLN A 3 8.33 14.27 -10.05
N SER A 4 8.30 15.61 -10.07
CA SER A 4 7.76 16.45 -9.00
C SER A 4 6.24 16.31 -8.85
N MET A 5 5.52 16.22 -9.98
CA MET A 5 4.06 16.06 -10.01
C MET A 5 3.61 14.72 -9.43
N ASN A 6 4.43 13.67 -9.58
CA ASN A 6 4.16 12.35 -9.00
C ASN A 6 4.24 12.37 -7.47
N VAL A 7 5.29 12.99 -6.89
CA VAL A 7 5.50 13.01 -5.43
C VAL A 7 4.36 13.69 -4.67
N GLU A 8 3.82 14.80 -5.17
CA GLU A 8 2.71 15.50 -4.52
C GLU A 8 1.41 14.69 -4.55
N LEU A 9 1.10 14.04 -5.68
CA LEU A 9 -0.05 13.17 -5.80
C LEU A 9 0.07 11.96 -4.84
N PHE A 10 1.27 11.41 -4.70
CA PHE A 10 1.55 10.32 -3.77
C PHE A 10 1.39 10.73 -2.31
N GLU A 11 1.90 11.89 -1.91
CA GLU A 11 1.67 12.39 -0.54
C GLU A 11 0.19 12.66 -0.26
N ALA A 12 -0.56 13.12 -1.27
CA ALA A 12 -2.01 13.26 -1.16
C ALA A 12 -2.72 11.91 -0.96
N TRP A 13 -2.30 10.87 -1.70
CA TRP A 13 -2.84 9.51 -1.53
C TRP A 13 -2.44 8.90 -0.20
N ARG A 14 -1.18 9.06 0.23
CA ARG A 14 -0.68 8.57 1.51
C ARG A 14 -1.49 9.12 2.68
N LYS A 15 -1.79 10.42 2.68
CA LYS A 15 -2.65 11.05 3.70
C LYS A 15 -4.07 10.49 3.71
N LYS A 16 -4.67 10.29 2.53
CA LYS A 16 -6.03 9.70 2.42
C LYS A 16 -6.06 8.26 2.91
N VAL A 17 -5.07 7.46 2.50
CA VAL A 17 -5.00 6.04 2.85
C VAL A 17 -4.62 5.83 4.31
N PHE A 18 -3.83 6.73 4.92
CA PHE A 18 -3.63 6.76 6.36
C PHE A 18 -4.95 6.85 7.12
N HIS A 19 -5.88 7.71 6.69
CA HIS A 19 -7.20 7.78 7.32
C HIS A 19 -8.00 6.48 7.16
N PHE A 20 -7.92 5.81 6.01
CA PHE A 20 -8.54 4.50 5.82
C PHE A 20 -7.89 3.43 6.71
N SER A 21 -6.57 3.47 6.93
CA SER A 21 -5.90 2.51 7.80
C SER A 21 -6.42 2.50 9.25
N LEU A 22 -7.07 3.58 9.68
CA LEU A 22 -7.67 3.70 11.00
C LEU A 22 -9.07 3.09 11.09
N SER A 23 -9.73 2.73 9.97
CA SER A 23 -11.09 2.19 9.99
C SER A 23 -11.10 0.71 10.34
N ASP A 24 -10.32 -0.10 9.61
CA ASP A 24 -10.36 -1.55 9.67
C ASP A 24 -9.11 -2.18 9.03
N GLN A 25 -9.09 -3.51 8.99
CA GLN A 25 -7.99 -4.26 8.39
C GLN A 25 -7.90 -4.10 6.87
N MET A 26 -9.01 -3.81 6.20
CA MET A 26 -9.01 -3.55 4.75
C MET A 26 -8.34 -2.20 4.46
N GLY A 27 -8.63 -1.18 5.25
CA GLY A 27 -7.93 0.10 5.19
C GLY A 27 -6.44 -0.03 5.48
N THR A 28 -6.06 -0.89 6.43
CA THR A 28 -4.64 -1.21 6.71
C THR A 28 -3.97 -1.86 5.50
N LEU A 29 -4.66 -2.80 4.85
CA LEU A 29 -4.18 -3.47 3.64
C LEU A 29 -3.95 -2.48 2.48
N VAL A 30 -4.89 -1.55 2.25
CA VAL A 30 -4.76 -0.51 1.22
C VAL A 30 -3.55 0.39 1.50
N SER A 31 -3.27 0.72 2.77
CA SER A 31 -2.08 1.48 3.16
C SER A 31 -0.78 0.77 2.82
N ARG A 32 -0.69 -0.51 3.17
CA ARG A 32 0.51 -1.30 2.90
C ARG A 32 0.72 -1.55 1.41
N ALA A 33 -0.36 -1.75 0.65
CA ALA A 33 -0.29 -1.87 -0.81
C ALA A 33 0.23 -0.57 -1.47
N LEU A 34 -0.18 0.60 -0.96
CA LEU A 34 0.34 1.88 -1.43
C LEU A 34 1.84 2.04 -1.16
N GLU A 35 2.32 1.63 0.01
CA GLU A 35 3.75 1.67 0.35
C GLU A 35 4.60 0.81 -0.59
N LEU A 36 4.12 -0.39 -0.94
CA LEU A 36 4.80 -1.25 -1.91
C LEU A 36 4.86 -0.59 -3.29
N MET A 37 3.74 -0.06 -3.77
CA MET A 37 3.70 0.65 -5.06
C MET A 37 4.67 1.83 -5.07
N MET A 38 4.77 2.59 -3.99
CA MET A 38 5.75 3.66 -3.85
C MET A 38 7.18 3.14 -3.91
N GLY A 39 7.47 2.05 -3.22
CA GLY A 39 8.77 1.38 -3.29
C GLY A 39 9.16 1.11 -4.73
N VAL A 40 8.26 0.51 -5.50
CA VAL A 40 8.48 0.13 -6.90
C VAL A 40 8.59 1.36 -7.81
N VAL A 41 7.75 2.37 -7.65
CA VAL A 41 7.80 3.60 -8.47
C VAL A 41 9.10 4.38 -8.23
N ILE A 42 9.58 4.44 -6.99
CA ILE A 42 10.78 5.21 -6.63
C ILE A 42 12.06 4.45 -6.97
N ASN A 43 12.11 3.15 -6.65
CA ASN A 43 13.35 2.36 -6.72
C ASN A 43 13.39 1.37 -7.89
N GLY A 44 12.31 1.22 -8.66
CA GLY A 44 12.19 0.23 -9.73
C GLY A 44 12.32 -1.20 -9.19
N ASP A 45 13.03 -2.04 -9.94
CA ASP A 45 13.29 -3.44 -9.55
C ASP A 45 14.24 -3.58 -8.35
N ASN A 46 14.84 -2.48 -7.86
CA ASN A 46 15.74 -2.49 -6.72
C ASN A 46 15.03 -2.51 -5.35
N VAL A 47 13.70 -2.63 -5.33
CA VAL A 47 12.97 -2.83 -4.07
C VAL A 47 13.34 -4.18 -3.50
N SER A 48 14.33 -4.18 -2.60
CA SER A 48 14.67 -5.35 -1.81
C SER A 48 13.43 -5.80 -1.05
N ASN A 49 13.18 -7.11 -1.06
CA ASN A 49 12.03 -7.73 -0.39
C ASN A 49 10.64 -7.43 -0.99
N ALA A 50 10.53 -6.88 -2.21
CA ALA A 50 9.23 -6.71 -2.88
C ALA A 50 8.41 -8.00 -2.91
N GLU A 51 9.05 -9.12 -3.26
CA GLU A 51 8.39 -10.44 -3.30
C GLU A 51 7.88 -10.88 -1.91
N HIS A 52 8.66 -10.64 -0.86
CA HIS A 52 8.22 -10.92 0.52
C HIS A 52 7.07 -10.01 0.94
N PHE A 53 7.09 -8.74 0.53
CA PHE A 53 6.03 -7.79 0.82
C PHE A 53 4.72 -8.22 0.13
N VAL A 54 4.78 -8.62 -1.14
CA VAL A 54 3.62 -9.14 -1.89
C VAL A 54 3.03 -10.36 -1.18
N ARG A 55 3.84 -11.33 -0.78
CA ARG A 55 3.37 -12.52 -0.04
C ARG A 55 2.73 -12.15 1.31
N SER A 56 3.26 -11.13 2.00
CA SER A 56 2.65 -10.61 3.24
C SER A 56 1.26 -10.02 2.95
N LEU A 57 1.13 -9.19 1.91
CA LEU A 57 -0.13 -8.59 1.51
C LEU A 57 -1.19 -9.64 1.12
N GLU A 58 -0.81 -10.71 0.43
CA GLU A 58 -1.72 -11.81 0.11
C GLU A 58 -2.27 -12.49 1.37
N SER A 59 -1.41 -12.73 2.36
CA SER A 59 -1.83 -13.30 3.64
C SER A 59 -2.72 -12.34 4.44
N GLU A 60 -2.38 -11.06 4.47
CA GLU A 60 -3.17 -10.02 5.14
C GLU A 60 -4.54 -9.85 4.49
N HIS A 61 -4.61 -9.89 3.16
CA HIS A 61 -5.84 -9.86 2.40
C HIS A 61 -6.75 -11.02 2.77
N LYS A 62 -6.22 -12.25 2.79
CA LYS A 62 -6.99 -13.43 3.16
C LYS A 62 -7.59 -13.27 4.57
N LEU A 63 -6.81 -12.78 5.53
CA LEU A 63 -7.28 -12.56 6.90
C LEU A 63 -8.32 -11.45 6.99
N ALA A 64 -8.18 -10.37 6.21
CA ALA A 64 -9.16 -9.29 6.15
C ALA A 64 -10.49 -9.80 5.59
N MET A 65 -10.45 -10.61 4.52
CA MET A 65 -11.64 -11.19 3.90
C MET A 65 -12.36 -12.21 4.79
N GLU A 66 -11.64 -12.99 5.60
CA GLU A 66 -12.23 -13.93 6.56
C GLU A 66 -12.97 -13.22 7.71
N ARG A 67 -12.65 -11.96 7.97
CA ARG A 67 -13.18 -11.16 9.09
C ARG A 67 -14.24 -10.14 8.67
N ASP A 68 -14.43 -9.96 7.37
CA ASP A 68 -15.47 -9.10 6.82
C ASP A 68 -16.79 -9.89 6.76
N PRO A 69 -17.80 -9.55 7.58
CA PRO A 69 -19.10 -10.21 7.51
C PRO A 69 -19.81 -9.76 6.23
N GLN A 70 -19.90 -10.64 5.25
CA GLN A 70 -20.66 -10.40 4.01
C GLN A 70 -22.13 -10.08 4.27
#